data_AF-A0A4Q5NZK1-F1
#
_entry.id   AF-A0A4Q5NZK1-F1
#
_cell.length_a   1.000
_cell.length_b   1.000
_cell.length_c   1.000
_cell.angle_alpha   90.00
_cell.angle_beta   90.00
_cell.angle_gamma   90.00
#
_symmetry.space_group_name_H-M   'P 1'
#
loop_
_entity.id
_entity.type
_entity.pdbx_description
1 polymer ?
#
loop_
_entity_poly.entity_id
_entity_poly.type
_entity_poly.pdbx_seq_one_letter_code
_entity_poly.pdbx_strand_id
1 'polypeptide(L)'
;MPSFVMNFNSRFSAGLRVSVFVAGALLAGVPQARANYRTKAIELTNAIQRDFYVQNEGIYHGEIPVNAKLPYEVMWGNGVQFSVLAAAARYEPDSFKKPFYEFTKGLERYWDKDAPVPGFDAYFSSRDGDDKYYDDNAWLVLGFCEAYRNTKDKQFLDWARKTQDFVQSGWDEKLGGGIYWYQNKKDSKNTCINAPGAVGALALYSIENKKSDLEWGQKLYDWTVANLQDKTDNLYWDNINLDGKVEKTKWTYNTALMIRASLDLWKATKKNSYLQEAKREADASVMRWADPQSGAFADSARFNHLLAEALIQTYEATSDIKYLNAVRRHADFGDRYVRDVRTGTYFNNWNTETRKPDEHKSLIESASAARLLWLLVPYSDVEELRIKGDDAMQKGESRVAVGWYQQAMNSTAGAAATKIKRD
;
A
#
# COMPACT_ATOMS: atom_id res chain seq x y z
N MET A 1 -60.62 -70.50 26.78
CA MET A 1 -61.44 -69.52 26.04
C MET A 1 -60.65 -68.22 25.93
N PRO A 2 -60.63 -67.53 24.79
CA PRO A 2 -60.07 -68.06 23.53
C PRO A 2 -59.28 -67.00 22.72
N SER A 3 -58.79 -67.48 21.56
CA SER A 3 -58.76 -66.80 20.23
C SER A 3 -57.69 -65.74 19.96
N PHE A 4 -56.75 -65.97 19.01
CA PHE A 4 -56.81 -66.05 17.52
C PHE A 4 -56.04 -64.82 17.00
N VAL A 5 -54.78 -64.92 16.54
CA VAL A 5 -54.27 -65.39 15.23
C VAL A 5 -54.29 -64.30 14.14
N MET A 6 -53.13 -64.18 13.46
CA MET A 6 -52.83 -63.60 12.13
C MET A 6 -52.76 -62.06 11.99
N ASN A 7 -51.85 -61.46 11.19
CA ASN A 7 -50.66 -61.92 10.47
C ASN A 7 -49.94 -60.69 9.86
N PHE A 8 -48.70 -60.94 9.42
CA PHE A 8 -47.98 -60.36 8.27
C PHE A 8 -47.16 -59.04 8.35
N ASN A 9 -45.87 -59.26 8.05
CA ASN A 9 -44.97 -58.53 7.13
C ASN A 9 -44.56 -57.08 7.50
N SER A 10 -43.33 -56.63 7.28
CA SER A 10 -42.09 -57.19 6.73
C SER A 10 -40.99 -56.13 6.87
N ARG A 11 -39.76 -56.57 7.13
CA ARG A 11 -38.46 -55.99 6.71
C ARG A 11 -38.28 -54.46 6.73
N PHE A 12 -37.38 -53.98 7.59
CA PHE A 12 -36.60 -52.77 7.34
C PHE A 12 -35.11 -53.11 7.20
N SER A 13 -34.60 -52.91 5.99
CA SER A 13 -33.18 -52.88 5.63
C SER A 13 -32.54 -51.58 6.12
N ALA A 14 -31.42 -51.69 6.82
CA ALA A 14 -30.60 -50.57 7.25
C ALA A 14 -29.89 -49.92 6.04
N GLY A 15 -30.24 -48.67 5.75
CA GLY A 15 -29.48 -47.77 4.89
C GLY A 15 -28.84 -46.68 5.75
N LEU A 16 -27.52 -46.72 5.91
CA LEU A 16 -26.74 -45.73 6.63
C LEU A 16 -26.66 -44.45 5.77
N ARG A 17 -27.50 -43.45 6.04
CA ARG A 17 -27.31 -42.08 5.54
C ARG A 17 -26.27 -41.38 6.42
N VAL A 18 -25.09 -41.11 5.86
CA VAL A 18 -24.13 -40.17 6.45
C VAL A 18 -24.71 -38.77 6.27
N SER A 19 -25.42 -38.30 7.29
CA SER A 19 -25.86 -36.91 7.39
C SER A 19 -24.65 -36.06 7.78
N VAL A 20 -24.13 -35.30 6.82
CA VAL A 20 -23.19 -34.20 7.12
C VAL A 20 -23.99 -33.11 7.81
N PHE A 21 -23.96 -33.11 9.15
CA PHE A 21 -24.39 -31.95 9.94
C PHE A 21 -23.36 -30.85 9.75
N VAL A 22 -23.62 -29.92 8.82
CA VAL A 22 -23.01 -28.59 8.89
C VAL A 22 -23.68 -27.91 10.07
N ALA A 23 -22.99 -27.87 11.20
CA ALA A 23 -23.35 -27.02 12.31
C ALA A 23 -23.20 -25.57 11.85
N GLY A 24 -24.25 -25.03 11.24
CA GLY A 24 -24.46 -23.60 11.08
C GLY A 24 -24.68 -23.02 12.47
N ALA A 25 -23.58 -22.76 13.18
CA ALA A 25 -23.61 -21.98 14.40
C ALA A 25 -24.04 -20.56 14.01
N LEU A 26 -25.26 -20.21 14.43
CA LEU A 26 -25.78 -18.86 14.51
C LEU A 26 -24.76 -17.94 15.20
N LEU A 27 -24.05 -17.12 14.41
CA LEU A 27 -23.50 -15.85 14.87
C LEU A 27 -24.53 -14.76 14.55
N ALA A 28 -25.68 -14.83 15.22
CA ALA A 28 -26.58 -13.69 15.28
C ALA A 28 -26.04 -12.71 16.33
N GLY A 29 -25.64 -11.52 15.89
CA GLY A 29 -25.51 -10.36 16.77
C GLY A 29 -24.12 -9.74 16.87
N VAL A 30 -23.63 -9.15 15.77
CA VAL A 30 -23.23 -7.73 15.61
C VAL A 30 -23.17 -7.54 14.09
N PRO A 31 -23.70 -6.47 13.47
CA PRO A 31 -23.37 -6.18 12.08
C PRO A 31 -21.85 -5.98 12.01
N GLN A 32 -21.10 -6.98 11.53
CA GLN A 32 -19.73 -6.72 11.09
C GLN A 32 -19.88 -5.67 9.99
N ALA A 33 -19.42 -4.44 10.27
CA ALA A 33 -19.44 -3.36 9.31
C ALA A 33 -18.78 -3.88 8.03
N ARG A 34 -19.52 -3.85 6.90
CA ARG A 34 -18.97 -4.20 5.59
C ARG A 34 -17.66 -3.44 5.41
N ALA A 35 -16.55 -4.14 5.18
CA ALA A 35 -15.29 -3.44 5.02
C ALA A 35 -15.31 -2.65 3.71
N ASN A 36 -16.00 -3.16 2.67
CA ASN A 36 -16.36 -2.49 1.41
C ASN A 36 -15.31 -1.45 0.99
N TYR A 37 -14.07 -1.93 0.83
CA TYR A 37 -12.91 -1.07 0.62
C TYR A 37 -13.07 -0.21 -0.63
N ARG A 38 -13.80 -0.70 -1.65
CA ARG A 38 -14.15 0.07 -2.85
C ARG A 38 -14.99 1.29 -2.51
N THR A 39 -16.10 1.15 -1.78
CA THR A 39 -16.91 2.30 -1.38
C THR A 39 -16.11 3.26 -0.49
N LYS A 40 -15.35 2.76 0.48
CA LYS A 40 -14.52 3.62 1.35
C LYS A 40 -13.45 4.38 0.54
N ALA A 41 -12.83 3.74 -0.44
CA ALA A 41 -11.85 4.36 -1.32
C ALA A 41 -12.48 5.48 -2.17
N ILE A 42 -13.67 5.25 -2.72
CA ILE A 42 -14.44 6.26 -3.47
C ILE A 42 -14.80 7.44 -2.59
N GLU A 43 -15.38 7.19 -1.41
CA GLU A 43 -15.80 8.23 -0.46
C GLU A 43 -14.62 9.10 -0.05
N LEU A 44 -13.50 8.50 0.32
CA LEU A 44 -12.31 9.24 0.73
C LEU A 44 -11.68 9.99 -0.44
N THR A 45 -11.59 9.38 -1.63
CA THR A 45 -11.07 10.07 -2.81
C THR A 45 -11.93 11.28 -3.15
N ASN A 46 -13.26 11.16 -3.06
CA ASN A 46 -14.18 12.28 -3.23
C ASN A 46 -14.04 13.35 -2.13
N ALA A 47 -13.80 12.95 -0.88
CA ALA A 47 -13.50 13.89 0.20
C ALA A 47 -12.20 14.67 -0.08
N ILE A 48 -11.17 14.00 -0.59
CA ILE A 48 -9.92 14.65 -1.01
C ILE A 48 -10.18 15.63 -2.17
N GLN A 49 -10.95 15.22 -3.19
CA GLN A 49 -11.34 16.11 -4.29
C GLN A 49 -12.14 17.33 -3.83
N ARG A 50 -12.91 17.20 -2.74
CA ARG A 50 -13.72 18.29 -2.21
C ARG A 50 -12.89 19.25 -1.35
N ASP A 51 -12.04 18.71 -0.46
CA ASP A 51 -11.42 19.48 0.61
C ASP A 51 -10.05 20.05 0.20
N PHE A 52 -9.29 19.34 -0.64
CA PHE A 52 -7.91 19.71 -0.97
C PHE A 52 -7.72 20.17 -2.42
N TYR A 53 -8.57 19.74 -3.36
CA TYR A 53 -8.38 20.07 -4.78
C TYR A 53 -8.69 21.55 -5.06
N VAL A 54 -7.77 22.20 -5.77
CA VAL A 54 -7.91 23.60 -6.18
C VAL A 54 -8.49 23.64 -7.59
N GLN A 55 -9.78 23.96 -7.66
CA GLN A 55 -10.49 24.07 -8.93
C GLN A 55 -9.79 25.04 -9.87
N ASN A 56 -9.75 24.70 -11.17
CA ASN A 56 -9.08 25.43 -12.27
C ASN A 56 -7.55 25.40 -12.26
N GLU A 57 -6.90 25.15 -11.13
CA GLU A 57 -5.44 25.06 -11.03
C GLU A 57 -4.92 23.64 -11.29
N GLY A 58 -5.80 22.63 -11.15
CA GLY A 58 -5.46 21.23 -11.43
C GLY A 58 -4.49 20.61 -10.42
N ILE A 59 -4.40 21.16 -9.20
CA ILE A 59 -3.48 20.75 -8.14
C ILE A 59 -4.18 20.78 -6.78
N TYR A 60 -3.46 20.49 -5.69
CA TYR A 60 -4.02 20.37 -4.35
C TYR A 60 -3.37 21.33 -3.36
N HIS A 61 -4.12 21.73 -2.34
CA HIS A 61 -3.59 22.26 -1.09
C HIS A 61 -2.89 21.13 -0.31
N GLY A 62 -1.82 21.46 0.41
CA GLY A 62 -1.10 20.48 1.24
C GLY A 62 -1.76 20.24 2.61
N GLU A 63 -2.47 21.24 3.13
CA GLU A 63 -3.15 21.14 4.42
C GLU A 63 -4.45 21.96 4.49
N ILE A 64 -5.33 21.56 5.41
CA ILE A 64 -6.55 22.25 5.79
C ILE A 64 -6.53 22.48 7.31
N PRO A 65 -6.62 23.75 7.81
CA PRO A 65 -6.71 25.00 7.03
C PRO A 65 -5.47 25.26 6.16
N VAL A 66 -5.66 25.98 5.04
CA VAL A 66 -4.61 26.22 4.05
C VAL A 66 -3.47 27.06 4.63
N ASN A 67 -2.23 26.60 4.42
CA ASN A 67 -1.04 27.35 4.76
C ASN A 67 -0.90 28.60 3.87
N ALA A 68 -0.92 29.80 4.45
CA ALA A 68 -0.80 31.02 3.66
C ALA A 68 0.57 31.19 2.96
N LYS A 69 1.64 30.53 3.44
CA LYS A 69 2.99 30.62 2.86
C LYS A 69 3.26 29.54 1.82
N LEU A 70 2.72 28.35 2.04
CA LEU A 70 2.82 27.20 1.13
C LEU A 70 1.42 26.69 0.80
N PRO A 71 0.65 27.46 0.01
CA PRO A 71 -0.76 27.15 -0.21
C PRO A 71 -0.97 25.84 -0.99
N TYR A 72 0.01 25.37 -1.75
CA TYR A 72 -0.09 24.13 -2.52
C TYR A 72 0.72 23.00 -1.90
N GLU A 73 0.37 21.77 -2.24
CA GLU A 73 1.07 20.57 -1.78
C GLU A 73 2.47 20.48 -2.39
N VAL A 74 3.44 20.02 -1.60
CA VAL A 74 4.81 19.73 -2.05
C VAL A 74 4.88 18.40 -2.80
N MET A 75 5.99 18.15 -3.49
CA MET A 75 6.08 17.00 -4.38
C MET A 75 5.88 15.65 -3.70
N TRP A 76 6.34 15.49 -2.46
CA TRP A 76 6.08 14.28 -1.70
C TRP A 76 4.59 13.92 -1.59
N GLY A 77 3.74 14.85 -1.17
CA GLY A 77 2.29 14.64 -1.05
C GLY A 77 1.63 14.48 -2.42
N ASN A 78 2.07 15.25 -3.42
CA ASN A 78 1.61 15.13 -4.80
C ASN A 78 1.90 13.73 -5.38
N GLY A 79 3.06 13.14 -5.10
CA GLY A 79 3.42 11.78 -5.53
C GLY A 79 2.46 10.72 -4.97
N VAL A 80 2.11 10.82 -3.68
CA VAL A 80 1.11 9.94 -3.08
C VAL A 80 -0.26 10.14 -3.73
N GLN A 81 -0.72 11.39 -3.86
CA GLN A 81 -2.02 11.70 -4.47
C GLN A 81 -2.10 11.25 -5.94
N PHE A 82 -0.98 11.29 -6.67
CA PHE A 82 -0.91 10.76 -8.03
C PHE A 82 -1.18 9.26 -8.06
N SER A 83 -0.57 8.49 -7.15
CA SER A 83 -0.80 7.04 -7.02
C SER A 83 -2.26 6.71 -6.65
N VAL A 84 -2.92 7.58 -5.87
CA VAL A 84 -4.35 7.45 -5.53
C VAL A 84 -5.19 7.58 -6.79
N LEU A 85 -5.01 8.65 -7.55
CA LEU A 85 -5.81 8.89 -8.75
C LEU A 85 -5.51 7.89 -9.88
N ALA A 86 -4.27 7.43 -10.00
CA ALA A 86 -3.91 6.37 -10.95
C ALA A 86 -4.64 5.05 -10.63
N ALA A 87 -4.77 4.69 -9.35
CA ALA A 87 -5.56 3.54 -8.91
C ALA A 87 -7.07 3.78 -9.04
N ALA A 88 -7.56 4.94 -8.62
CA ALA A 88 -8.97 5.31 -8.73
C ALA A 88 -9.45 5.28 -10.18
N ALA A 89 -8.69 5.86 -11.11
CA ALA A 89 -9.01 5.84 -12.54
C ALA A 89 -8.97 4.43 -13.16
N ARG A 90 -8.24 3.48 -12.57
CA ARG A 90 -8.25 2.07 -12.99
C ARG A 90 -9.55 1.36 -12.62
N TYR A 91 -10.03 1.56 -11.39
CA TYR A 91 -11.20 0.83 -10.87
C TYR A 91 -12.53 1.55 -11.07
N GLU A 92 -12.49 2.87 -11.24
CA GLU A 92 -13.64 3.78 -11.36
C GLU A 92 -13.37 4.87 -12.42
N PRO A 93 -13.15 4.49 -13.70
CA PRO A 93 -12.75 5.41 -14.76
C PRO A 93 -13.77 6.53 -15.02
N ASP A 94 -15.06 6.23 -14.93
CA ASP A 94 -16.13 7.19 -15.20
C ASP A 94 -16.11 8.38 -14.23
N SER A 95 -15.64 8.14 -13.00
CA SER A 95 -15.54 9.18 -11.97
C SER A 95 -14.16 9.83 -11.89
N PHE A 96 -13.08 9.04 -12.02
CA PHE A 96 -11.73 9.53 -11.67
C PHE A 96 -10.77 9.70 -12.85
N LYS A 97 -11.12 9.28 -14.07
CA LYS A 97 -10.24 9.49 -15.24
C LYS A 97 -10.02 10.97 -15.51
N LYS A 98 -11.07 11.79 -15.48
CA LYS A 98 -10.95 13.24 -15.71
C LYS A 98 -10.08 13.92 -14.62
N PRO A 99 -10.37 13.78 -13.31
CA PRO A 99 -9.50 14.30 -12.26
C PRO A 99 -8.04 13.84 -12.35
N PHE A 100 -7.80 12.58 -12.72
CA PHE A 100 -6.45 12.05 -12.90
C PHE A 100 -5.65 12.80 -13.98
N TYR A 101 -6.26 13.02 -15.15
CA TYR A 101 -5.60 13.73 -16.25
C TYR A 101 -5.53 15.25 -16.01
N GLU A 102 -6.47 15.85 -15.29
CA GLU A 102 -6.36 17.25 -14.84
C GLU A 102 -5.18 17.43 -13.88
N PHE A 103 -5.04 16.53 -12.90
CA PHE A 103 -3.90 16.56 -11.98
C PHE A 103 -2.56 16.31 -12.69
N THR A 104 -2.53 15.39 -13.64
CA THR A 104 -1.35 15.13 -14.48
C THR A 104 -0.86 16.41 -15.17
N LYS A 105 -1.77 17.22 -15.73
CA LYS A 105 -1.41 18.53 -16.31
C LYS A 105 -0.92 19.52 -15.26
N GLY A 106 -1.55 19.55 -14.09
CA GLY A 106 -1.12 20.39 -12.97
C GLY A 106 0.31 20.09 -12.51
N LEU A 107 0.74 18.82 -12.54
CA LEU A 107 2.10 18.41 -12.18
C LEU A 107 3.19 18.99 -13.10
N GLU A 108 2.86 19.39 -14.33
CA GLU A 108 3.83 20.04 -15.24
C GLU A 108 4.44 21.31 -14.64
N ARG A 109 3.74 21.96 -13.70
CA ARG A 109 4.24 23.15 -12.98
C ARG A 109 5.40 22.87 -12.05
N TYR A 110 5.61 21.61 -11.66
CA TYR A 110 6.70 21.17 -10.80
C TYR A 110 7.85 20.57 -11.61
N TRP A 111 7.67 20.37 -12.92
CA TRP A 111 8.66 19.77 -13.78
C TRP A 111 9.71 20.82 -14.20
N ASP A 112 10.92 20.71 -13.65
CA ASP A 112 12.06 21.48 -14.12
C ASP A 112 12.65 20.83 -15.37
N LYS A 113 12.23 21.35 -16.51
CA LYS A 113 12.71 20.93 -17.83
C LYS A 113 14.06 21.55 -18.22
N ASP A 114 14.48 22.62 -17.54
CA ASP A 114 15.63 23.43 -17.93
C ASP A 114 16.92 23.02 -17.18
N ALA A 115 16.80 22.21 -16.10
CA ALA A 115 17.94 21.58 -15.43
C ALA A 115 18.76 20.66 -16.36
N PRO A 116 20.08 20.50 -16.10
CA PRO A 116 20.94 19.57 -16.84
C PRO A 116 20.42 18.12 -16.85
N VAL A 117 19.80 17.70 -15.74
CA VAL A 117 19.04 16.45 -15.65
C VAL A 117 17.63 16.83 -15.18
N PRO A 118 16.63 16.83 -16.08
CA PRO A 118 15.27 17.24 -15.74
C PRO A 118 14.65 16.38 -14.64
N GLY A 119 13.90 17.02 -13.74
CA GLY A 119 13.30 16.38 -12.57
C GLY A 119 12.17 17.23 -11.99
N PHE A 120 11.42 16.67 -11.05
CA PHE A 120 10.40 17.39 -10.32
C PHE A 120 11.01 18.13 -9.12
N ASP A 121 10.74 19.43 -9.03
CA ASP A 121 11.05 20.26 -7.86
C ASP A 121 10.14 19.92 -6.68
N ALA A 122 10.63 20.17 -5.47
CA ALA A 122 9.88 19.99 -4.23
C ALA A 122 8.60 20.86 -4.19
N TYR A 123 8.64 21.99 -4.88
CA TYR A 123 7.50 22.88 -5.09
C TYR A 123 7.41 23.28 -6.57
N PHE A 124 6.71 24.36 -6.93
CA PHE A 124 6.66 24.80 -8.32
C PHE A 124 8.04 25.08 -8.88
N SER A 125 8.25 24.58 -10.10
CA SER A 125 9.45 24.84 -10.84
C SER A 125 9.52 26.29 -11.26
N SER A 126 10.72 26.83 -11.20
CA SER A 126 11.04 28.18 -11.65
C SER A 126 12.38 28.14 -12.36
N ARG A 127 12.65 29.17 -13.18
CA ARG A 127 13.92 29.27 -13.92
C ARG A 127 15.16 29.22 -13.01
N ASP A 128 15.00 29.64 -11.75
CA ASP A 128 16.05 29.66 -10.73
C ASP A 128 15.89 28.52 -9.70
N GLY A 129 14.93 27.62 -9.90
CA GLY A 129 14.59 26.56 -8.95
C GLY A 129 15.49 25.34 -9.10
N ASP A 130 16.18 24.98 -8.02
CA ASP A 130 17.03 23.78 -7.94
C ASP A 130 16.72 22.90 -6.72
N ASP A 131 15.59 23.13 -6.04
CA ASP A 131 15.20 22.42 -4.82
C ASP A 131 14.55 21.07 -5.14
N LYS A 132 15.38 20.07 -5.49
CA LYS A 132 14.93 18.71 -5.82
C LYS A 132 15.42 17.69 -4.81
N TYR A 133 14.49 16.84 -4.39
CA TYR A 133 14.76 15.66 -3.60
C TYR A 133 14.69 14.43 -4.50
N TYR A 134 15.68 13.55 -4.38
CA TYR A 134 15.76 12.37 -5.22
C TYR A 134 14.65 11.36 -4.86
N ASP A 135 14.24 11.27 -3.60
CA ASP A 135 13.14 10.40 -3.14
C ASP A 135 11.77 10.89 -3.62
N ASP A 136 11.49 12.20 -3.57
CA ASP A 136 10.27 12.78 -4.16
C ASP A 136 10.08 12.33 -5.62
N ASN A 137 11.17 12.31 -6.38
CA ASN A 137 11.19 11.85 -7.76
C ASN A 137 11.07 10.31 -7.86
N ALA A 138 11.70 9.54 -6.96
CA ALA A 138 11.59 8.09 -6.96
C ALA A 138 10.15 7.60 -6.71
N TRP A 139 9.39 8.28 -5.84
CA TRP A 139 7.97 8.00 -5.63
C TRP A 139 7.15 8.20 -6.91
N LEU A 140 7.45 9.26 -7.67
CA LEU A 140 6.80 9.53 -8.95
C LEU A 140 7.12 8.48 -10.01
N VAL A 141 8.35 7.96 -10.09
CA VAL A 141 8.68 6.86 -11.03
C VAL A 141 7.73 5.68 -10.83
N LEU A 142 7.46 5.30 -9.58
CA LEU A 142 6.54 4.22 -9.26
C LEU A 142 5.11 4.54 -9.72
N GLY A 143 4.64 5.75 -9.42
CA GLY A 143 3.32 6.24 -9.84
C GLY A 143 3.17 6.26 -11.36
N PHE A 144 4.15 6.77 -12.10
CA PHE A 144 4.15 6.82 -13.56
C PHE A 144 4.22 5.43 -14.19
N CYS A 145 5.00 4.50 -13.64
CA CYS A 145 5.01 3.11 -14.08
C CYS A 145 3.64 2.44 -13.88
N GLU A 146 2.97 2.69 -12.75
CA GLU A 146 1.61 2.22 -12.52
C GLU A 146 0.61 2.84 -13.50
N ALA A 147 0.66 4.16 -13.68
CA ALA A 147 -0.19 4.88 -14.64
C ALA A 147 -0.02 4.32 -16.06
N TYR A 148 1.22 4.14 -16.54
CA TYR A 148 1.49 3.51 -17.82
C TYR A 148 0.91 2.10 -17.91
N ARG A 149 1.06 1.28 -16.87
CA ARG A 149 0.48 -0.07 -16.85
C ARG A 149 -1.03 -0.05 -16.98
N ASN A 150 -1.70 0.92 -16.33
CA ASN A 150 -3.15 1.07 -16.32
C ASN A 150 -3.72 1.64 -17.63
N THR A 151 -3.06 2.63 -18.22
CA THR A 151 -3.61 3.40 -19.36
C THR A 151 -2.96 3.08 -20.71
N LYS A 152 -1.73 2.54 -20.70
CA LYS A 152 -0.83 2.42 -21.85
C LYS A 152 -0.45 3.75 -22.51
N ASP A 153 -0.68 4.87 -21.83
CA ASP A 153 -0.33 6.20 -22.30
C ASP A 153 1.18 6.44 -22.18
N LYS A 154 1.85 6.60 -23.32
CA LYS A 154 3.31 6.71 -23.41
C LYS A 154 3.87 7.93 -22.67
N GLN A 155 3.08 8.98 -22.45
CA GLN A 155 3.53 10.14 -21.66
C GLN A 155 4.01 9.71 -20.27
N PHE A 156 3.31 8.77 -19.62
CA PHE A 156 3.72 8.29 -18.31
C PHE A 156 5.01 7.47 -18.35
N LEU A 157 5.24 6.69 -19.42
CA LEU A 157 6.51 5.96 -19.56
C LEU A 157 7.68 6.93 -19.80
N ASP A 158 7.47 7.96 -20.61
CA ASP A 158 8.48 8.98 -20.89
C ASP A 158 8.84 9.77 -19.61
N TRP A 159 7.85 10.12 -18.79
CA TRP A 159 8.08 10.73 -17.48
C TRP A 159 8.76 9.79 -16.50
N ALA A 160 8.34 8.52 -16.42
CA ALA A 160 9.00 7.53 -15.58
C ALA A 160 10.50 7.41 -15.92
N ARG A 161 10.85 7.43 -17.21
CA ARG A 161 12.24 7.37 -17.68
C ARG A 161 13.05 8.59 -17.28
N LYS A 162 12.60 9.79 -17.66
CA LYS A 162 13.32 11.03 -17.33
C LYS A 162 13.47 11.22 -15.82
N THR A 163 12.44 10.89 -15.07
CA THR A 163 12.46 10.98 -13.60
C THR A 163 13.42 9.94 -13.00
N GLN A 164 13.48 8.72 -13.54
CA GLN A 164 14.46 7.72 -13.10
C GLN A 164 15.90 8.12 -13.46
N ASP A 165 16.12 8.77 -14.61
CA ASP A 165 17.44 9.31 -14.98
C ASP A 165 17.90 10.35 -13.95
N PHE A 166 16.99 11.22 -13.49
CA PHE A 166 17.24 12.14 -12.38
C PHE A 166 17.58 11.40 -11.07
N VAL A 167 16.79 10.41 -10.67
CA VAL A 167 17.07 9.59 -9.48
C VAL A 167 18.48 8.98 -9.56
N GLN A 168 18.84 8.37 -10.69
CA GLN A 168 20.14 7.73 -10.88
C GLN A 168 21.30 8.73 -10.90
N SER A 169 21.06 9.99 -11.29
CA SER A 169 22.08 11.05 -11.26
C SER A 169 22.57 11.40 -9.85
N GLY A 170 21.82 11.04 -8.80
CA GLY A 170 22.22 11.23 -7.41
C GLY A 170 23.22 10.18 -6.89
N TRP A 171 23.53 9.15 -7.67
CA TRP A 171 24.53 8.13 -7.33
C TRP A 171 25.96 8.70 -7.42
N ASP A 172 26.82 8.35 -6.47
CA ASP A 172 28.28 8.44 -6.60
C ASP A 172 28.97 7.29 -5.85
N GLU A 173 30.30 7.18 -5.96
CA GLU A 173 31.07 6.07 -5.38
C GLU A 173 31.51 6.30 -3.91
N LYS A 174 31.12 7.42 -3.28
CA LYS A 174 31.40 7.62 -1.85
C LYS A 174 30.58 6.64 -1.02
N LEU A 175 31.12 6.16 0.10
CA LEU A 175 30.51 5.08 0.90
C LEU A 175 30.26 3.80 0.08
N GLY A 176 31.07 3.56 -0.97
CA GLY A 176 30.92 2.43 -1.87
C GLY A 176 29.67 2.50 -2.76
N GLY A 177 29.01 3.67 -2.84
CA GLY A 177 27.82 3.84 -3.64
C GLY A 177 26.71 4.67 -2.99
N GLY A 178 25.51 4.49 -3.53
CA GLY A 178 24.27 5.00 -2.99
C GLY A 178 23.90 6.35 -3.58
N ILE A 179 22.62 6.67 -3.52
CA ILE A 179 22.04 7.93 -3.97
C ILE A 179 21.92 8.86 -2.77
N TYR A 180 22.27 10.13 -2.97
CA TYR A 180 22.03 11.20 -2.00
C TYR A 180 20.54 11.45 -1.81
N TRP A 181 20.12 11.95 -0.65
CA TRP A 181 18.72 12.31 -0.44
C TRP A 181 18.33 13.61 -1.17
N TYR A 182 19.13 14.66 -0.99
CA TYR A 182 18.85 16.01 -1.51
C TYR A 182 19.92 16.47 -2.50
N GLN A 183 19.51 17.10 -3.61
CA GLN A 183 20.41 17.51 -4.69
C GLN A 183 21.45 18.53 -4.22
N ASN A 184 21.03 19.55 -3.47
CA ASN A 184 21.89 20.69 -3.11
C ASN A 184 22.73 20.44 -1.85
N LYS A 185 22.30 19.51 -0.97
CA LYS A 185 23.04 19.14 0.24
C LYS A 185 23.29 17.63 0.28
N LYS A 186 24.47 17.25 -0.23
CA LYS A 186 24.93 15.86 -0.37
C LYS A 186 25.64 15.37 0.91
N ASP A 187 24.94 15.36 2.05
CA ASP A 187 25.52 15.02 3.37
C ASP A 187 25.31 13.56 3.79
N SER A 188 24.35 12.86 3.18
CA SER A 188 23.95 11.52 3.57
C SER A 188 23.36 10.69 2.43
N LYS A 189 23.37 9.37 2.62
CA LYS A 189 22.77 8.37 1.73
C LYS A 189 21.72 7.59 2.50
N ASN A 190 20.48 7.58 2.03
CA ASN A 190 19.33 7.14 2.83
C ASN A 190 18.64 5.93 2.21
N THR A 191 18.03 5.09 3.04
CA THR A 191 17.14 4.02 2.57
C THR A 191 15.94 4.60 1.81
N CYS A 192 15.46 5.77 2.23
CA CYS A 192 14.30 6.46 1.65
C CYS A 192 14.43 6.84 0.17
N ILE A 193 15.65 6.84 -0.38
CA ILE A 193 15.91 7.01 -1.81
C ILE A 193 16.46 5.75 -2.47
N ASN A 194 17.38 5.03 -1.82
CA ASN A 194 18.01 3.88 -2.47
C ASN A 194 17.03 2.71 -2.66
N ALA A 195 16.14 2.47 -1.70
CA ALA A 195 15.11 1.44 -1.82
C ALA A 195 14.06 1.75 -2.91
N PRO A 196 13.39 2.92 -2.93
CA PRO A 196 12.47 3.24 -4.03
C PRO A 196 13.18 3.45 -5.37
N GLY A 197 14.43 3.93 -5.39
CA GLY A 197 15.24 3.98 -6.62
C GLY A 197 15.45 2.58 -7.22
N ALA A 198 15.68 1.56 -6.39
CA ALA A 198 15.77 0.17 -6.82
C ALA A 198 14.43 -0.33 -7.37
N VAL A 199 13.34 -0.11 -6.65
CA VAL A 199 11.99 -0.51 -7.08
C VAL A 199 11.57 0.21 -8.36
N GLY A 200 11.92 1.49 -8.54
CA GLY A 200 11.68 2.27 -9.75
C GLY A 200 12.39 1.69 -10.97
N ALA A 201 13.67 1.38 -10.83
CA ALA A 201 14.44 0.70 -11.88
C ALA A 201 13.84 -0.69 -12.21
N LEU A 202 13.48 -1.50 -11.22
CA LEU A 202 12.88 -2.81 -11.44
C LEU A 202 11.47 -2.74 -12.04
N ALA A 203 10.69 -1.71 -11.71
CA ALA A 203 9.41 -1.44 -12.33
C ALA A 203 9.58 -1.12 -13.82
N LEU A 204 10.56 -0.29 -14.17
CA LEU A 204 10.93 0.01 -15.56
C LEU A 204 11.45 -1.23 -16.31
N TYR A 205 12.26 -2.07 -15.66
CA TYR A 205 12.68 -3.37 -16.20
C TYR A 205 11.46 -4.24 -16.52
N SER A 206 10.47 -4.30 -15.64
CA SER A 206 9.25 -5.10 -15.87
C SER A 206 8.42 -4.63 -17.07
N ILE A 207 8.59 -3.37 -17.49
CA ILE A 207 7.85 -2.76 -18.61
C ILE A 207 8.62 -2.91 -19.93
N GLU A 208 9.93 -2.64 -19.93
CA GLU A 208 10.74 -2.56 -21.15
C GLU A 208 11.78 -3.66 -21.31
N ASN A 209 12.00 -4.49 -20.28
CA ASN A 209 12.98 -5.58 -20.25
C ASN A 209 14.42 -5.12 -20.58
N LYS A 210 14.77 -3.88 -20.24
CA LYS A 210 16.12 -3.32 -20.45
C LYS A 210 17.07 -3.80 -19.36
N LYS A 211 18.11 -4.55 -19.75
CA LYS A 211 19.09 -5.11 -18.80
C LYS A 211 19.71 -4.07 -17.86
N SER A 212 19.96 -2.86 -18.35
CA SER A 212 20.49 -1.75 -17.56
C SER A 212 19.62 -1.42 -16.33
N ASP A 213 18.30 -1.55 -16.45
CA ASP A 213 17.37 -1.28 -15.34
C ASP A 213 17.44 -2.36 -14.27
N LEU A 214 17.57 -3.63 -14.68
CA LEU A 214 17.80 -4.73 -13.75
C LEU A 214 19.15 -4.55 -13.01
N GLU A 215 20.19 -4.12 -13.74
CA GLU A 215 21.50 -3.85 -13.15
C GLU A 215 21.44 -2.69 -12.15
N TRP A 216 20.72 -1.61 -12.46
CA TRP A 216 20.47 -0.51 -11.51
C TRP A 216 19.67 -0.94 -10.29
N GLY A 217 18.60 -1.71 -10.50
CA GLY A 217 17.79 -2.27 -9.42
C GLY A 217 18.62 -3.12 -8.47
N GLN A 218 19.45 -4.01 -9.01
CA GLN A 218 20.36 -4.85 -8.22
C GLN A 218 21.43 -4.02 -7.50
N LYS A 219 22.03 -3.05 -8.19
CA LYS A 219 23.09 -2.19 -7.64
C LYS A 219 22.61 -1.40 -6.42
N LEU A 220 21.43 -0.80 -6.50
CA LEU A 220 20.82 -0.04 -5.40
C LEU A 220 20.38 -0.95 -4.25
N TYR A 221 19.82 -2.12 -4.58
CA TYR A 221 19.45 -3.13 -3.59
C TYR A 221 20.66 -3.61 -2.79
N ASP A 222 21.72 -4.05 -3.48
CA ASP A 222 22.93 -4.60 -2.85
C ASP A 222 23.61 -3.57 -1.94
N TRP A 223 23.70 -2.32 -2.40
CA TRP A 223 24.25 -1.23 -1.58
C TRP A 223 23.43 -1.01 -0.31
N THR A 224 22.09 -1.00 -0.43
CA THR A 224 21.19 -0.77 0.71
C THR A 224 21.25 -1.92 1.71
N VAL A 225 21.28 -3.17 1.24
CA VAL A 225 21.45 -4.38 2.06
C VAL A 225 22.80 -4.38 2.80
N ALA A 226 23.87 -3.93 2.14
CA ALA A 226 25.21 -3.92 2.71
C ALA A 226 25.39 -2.84 3.78
N ASN A 227 24.80 -1.66 3.59
CA ASN A 227 25.07 -0.48 4.43
C ASN A 227 23.99 -0.20 5.48
N LEU A 228 22.72 -0.53 5.21
CA LEU A 228 21.59 -0.03 5.99
C LEU A 228 20.68 -1.13 6.54
N GLN A 229 20.84 -2.39 6.15
CA GLN A 229 20.11 -3.49 6.78
C GLN A 229 20.71 -3.86 8.14
N ASP A 230 19.89 -3.80 9.18
CA ASP A 230 20.22 -4.35 10.48
C ASP A 230 20.11 -5.88 10.45
N LYS A 231 21.24 -6.58 10.48
CA LYS A 231 21.28 -8.04 10.40
C LYS A 231 20.72 -8.75 11.65
N THR A 232 20.45 -8.01 12.73
CA THR A 232 19.91 -8.58 13.97
C THR A 232 18.40 -8.81 13.91
N ASP A 233 17.66 -8.00 13.14
CA ASP A 233 16.21 -8.11 13.00
C ASP A 233 15.69 -8.00 11.55
N ASN A 234 16.58 -7.86 10.56
CA ASN A 234 16.29 -7.74 9.12
C ASN A 234 15.48 -6.49 8.74
N LEU A 235 15.48 -5.45 9.57
CA LEU A 235 14.88 -4.16 9.27
C LEU A 235 15.92 -3.15 8.81
N TYR A 236 15.50 -2.06 8.19
CA TYR A 236 16.40 -1.07 7.61
C TYR A 236 16.48 0.21 8.43
N TRP A 237 17.71 0.63 8.70
CA TRP A 237 18.06 1.94 9.26
C TRP A 237 17.75 3.08 8.28
N ASP A 238 17.81 4.31 8.76
CA ASP A 238 17.37 5.47 7.99
C ASP A 238 18.42 5.91 6.97
N ASN A 239 19.63 6.21 7.44
CA ASN A 239 20.69 6.70 6.58
C ASN A 239 22.10 6.43 7.13
N ILE A 240 23.09 6.70 6.27
CA ILE A 240 24.50 6.81 6.60
C ILE A 240 25.01 8.18 6.14
N ASN A 241 25.61 8.92 7.05
CA ASN A 241 26.25 10.21 6.76
C ASN A 241 27.60 10.00 6.09
N LEU A 242 28.12 11.03 5.39
CA LEU A 242 29.42 10.93 4.71
C LEU A 242 30.62 10.69 5.63
N ASP A 243 30.49 10.91 6.94
CA ASP A 243 31.48 10.54 7.96
C ASP A 243 31.40 9.07 8.39
N GLY A 244 30.46 8.30 7.83
CA GLY A 244 30.22 6.89 8.13
C GLY A 244 29.27 6.65 9.31
N LYS A 245 28.74 7.70 9.96
CA LYS A 245 27.78 7.54 11.06
C LYS A 245 26.41 7.15 10.53
N VAL A 246 25.87 6.05 11.05
CA VAL A 246 24.54 5.53 10.71
C VAL A 246 23.47 6.07 11.67
N GLU A 247 22.37 6.60 11.14
CA GLU A 247 21.14 6.88 11.89
C GLU A 247 20.26 5.62 11.91
N LYS A 248 20.08 5.04 13.09
CA LYS A 248 19.50 3.71 13.26
C LYS A 248 17.99 3.70 13.41
N THR A 249 17.33 4.85 13.30
CA THR A 249 15.87 4.92 13.26
C THR A 249 15.32 4.02 12.16
N LYS A 250 14.26 3.25 12.47
CA LYS A 250 13.65 2.30 11.54
C LYS A 250 12.23 2.74 11.24
N TRP A 251 12.03 3.23 10.02
CA TRP A 251 10.71 3.60 9.51
C TRP A 251 10.08 2.44 8.74
N THR A 252 8.77 2.31 8.86
CA THR A 252 8.00 1.24 8.18
C THR A 252 8.27 1.20 6.68
N TYR A 253 8.29 2.37 6.02
CA TYR A 253 8.46 2.47 4.58
C TYR A 253 9.88 2.08 4.08
N ASN A 254 10.93 2.32 4.87
CA ASN A 254 12.30 1.92 4.52
C ASN A 254 12.39 0.41 4.31
N THR A 255 11.83 -0.37 5.23
CA THR A 255 11.79 -1.84 5.10
C THR A 255 10.77 -2.27 4.04
N ALA A 256 9.63 -1.57 3.93
CA ALA A 256 8.62 -1.87 2.92
C ALA A 256 9.17 -1.86 1.48
N LEU A 257 9.97 -0.87 1.14
CA LEU A 257 10.53 -0.75 -0.21
C LEU A 257 11.63 -1.80 -0.46
N MET A 258 12.33 -2.25 0.57
CA MET A 258 13.28 -3.37 0.45
C MET A 258 12.59 -4.72 0.28
N ILE A 259 11.45 -4.95 0.96
CA ILE A 259 10.57 -6.11 0.69
C ILE A 259 10.17 -6.12 -0.79
N ARG A 260 9.73 -4.97 -1.33
CA ARG A 260 9.34 -4.85 -2.74
C ARG A 260 10.51 -5.09 -3.69
N ALA A 261 11.68 -4.50 -3.41
CA ALA A 261 12.87 -4.71 -4.23
C ALA A 261 13.30 -6.20 -4.23
N SER A 262 13.27 -6.86 -3.08
CA SER A 262 13.49 -8.30 -2.95
C SER A 262 12.49 -9.10 -3.81
N LEU A 263 11.19 -8.80 -3.73
CA LEU A 263 10.16 -9.47 -4.53
C LEU A 263 10.33 -9.22 -6.04
N ASP A 264 10.67 -8.01 -6.45
CA ASP A 264 10.84 -7.67 -7.86
C ASP A 264 12.11 -8.29 -8.45
N LEU A 265 13.21 -8.37 -7.67
CA LEU A 265 14.40 -9.12 -8.05
C LEU A 265 14.13 -10.63 -8.13
N TRP A 266 13.32 -11.19 -7.22
CA TRP A 266 12.87 -12.58 -7.33
C TRP A 266 12.08 -12.80 -8.62
N LYS A 267 11.12 -11.91 -8.96
CA LYS A 267 10.34 -12.01 -10.20
C LYS A 267 11.25 -11.92 -11.44
N ALA A 268 12.22 -11.02 -11.44
CA ALA A 268 13.14 -10.79 -12.55
C ALA A 268 14.16 -11.92 -12.76
N THR A 269 14.73 -12.44 -11.67
CA THR A 269 15.87 -13.37 -11.73
C THR A 269 15.50 -14.83 -11.45
N LYS A 270 14.31 -15.07 -10.88
CA LYS A 270 13.86 -16.36 -10.35
C LYS A 270 14.73 -16.95 -9.23
N LYS A 271 15.66 -16.18 -8.67
CA LYS A 271 16.49 -16.61 -7.54
C LYS A 271 15.67 -16.63 -6.25
N ASN A 272 15.48 -17.83 -5.70
CA ASN A 272 14.66 -18.01 -4.48
C ASN A 272 15.22 -17.29 -3.24
N SER A 273 16.51 -16.95 -3.22
CA SER A 273 17.13 -16.18 -2.13
C SER A 273 16.42 -14.84 -1.88
N TYR A 274 16.03 -14.13 -2.93
CA TYR A 274 15.32 -12.86 -2.78
C TYR A 274 13.89 -13.05 -2.25
N LEU A 275 13.20 -14.14 -2.61
CA LEU A 275 11.90 -14.45 -2.02
C LEU A 275 12.02 -14.78 -0.52
N GLN A 276 13.06 -15.51 -0.13
CA GLN A 276 13.29 -15.79 1.30
C GLN A 276 13.64 -14.51 2.07
N GLU A 277 14.41 -13.59 1.47
CA GLU A 277 14.70 -12.28 2.06
C GLU A 277 13.42 -11.46 2.25
N ALA A 278 12.61 -11.31 1.19
CA ALA A 278 11.33 -10.59 1.27
C ALA A 278 10.43 -11.15 2.38
N LYS A 279 10.38 -12.47 2.55
CA LYS A 279 9.62 -13.10 3.64
C LYS A 279 10.19 -12.77 5.02
N ARG A 280 11.51 -12.81 5.20
CA ARG A 280 12.16 -12.45 6.47
C ARG A 280 11.87 -11.00 6.85
N GLU A 281 12.03 -10.09 5.89
CA GLU A 281 11.78 -8.66 6.06
C GLU A 281 10.29 -8.40 6.37
N ALA A 282 9.38 -9.06 5.65
CA ALA A 282 7.93 -8.95 5.88
C ALA A 282 7.52 -9.49 7.26
N ASP A 283 8.00 -10.66 7.66
CA ASP A 283 7.75 -11.24 8.98
C ASP A 283 8.28 -10.33 10.10
N ALA A 284 9.50 -9.81 9.96
CA ALA A 284 10.08 -8.85 10.89
C ALA A 284 9.25 -7.56 10.99
N SER A 285 8.78 -7.03 9.85
CA SER A 285 7.99 -5.81 9.81
C SER A 285 6.63 -5.96 10.52
N VAL A 286 5.93 -7.08 10.31
CA VAL A 286 4.67 -7.38 11.00
C VAL A 286 4.92 -7.52 12.49
N MET A 287 5.95 -8.28 12.90
CA MET A 287 6.29 -8.45 14.30
C MET A 287 6.66 -7.14 15.00
N ARG A 288 7.37 -6.24 14.30
CA ARG A 288 7.85 -4.98 14.87
C ARG A 288 6.77 -3.91 14.97
N TRP A 289 5.92 -3.80 13.95
CA TRP A 289 5.10 -2.62 13.74
C TRP A 289 3.60 -2.86 13.69
N ALA A 290 3.12 -4.09 13.50
CA ALA A 290 1.69 -4.38 13.55
C ALA A 290 1.25 -4.71 14.97
N ASP A 291 0.43 -3.84 15.57
CA ASP A 291 -0.13 -4.08 16.88
C ASP A 291 -1.11 -5.28 16.81
N PRO A 292 -0.84 -6.37 17.56
CA PRO A 292 -1.64 -7.59 17.45
C PRO A 292 -3.06 -7.44 18.01
N GLN A 293 -3.37 -6.39 18.76
CA GLN A 293 -4.68 -6.14 19.38
C GLN A 293 -5.52 -5.19 18.53
N SER A 294 -5.00 -4.00 18.25
CA SER A 294 -5.69 -2.96 17.50
C SER A 294 -5.61 -3.16 15.98
N GLY A 295 -4.54 -3.80 15.49
CA GLY A 295 -4.23 -3.86 14.07
C GLY A 295 -3.57 -2.59 13.53
N ALA A 296 -3.33 -1.57 14.37
CA ALA A 296 -2.62 -0.37 13.97
C ALA A 296 -1.18 -0.68 13.59
N PHE A 297 -0.66 0.02 12.58
CA PHE A 297 0.77 0.04 12.28
C PHE A 297 1.41 1.21 13.03
N ALA A 298 2.70 1.10 13.35
CA ALA A 298 3.37 2.01 14.28
C ALA A 298 3.50 3.48 13.78
N ASP A 299 3.64 3.70 12.47
CA ASP A 299 3.85 5.03 11.88
C ASP A 299 2.51 5.70 11.46
N SER A 300 2.57 6.86 10.81
CA SER A 300 1.40 7.49 10.18
C SER A 300 1.08 6.88 8.80
N ALA A 301 -0.05 7.23 8.19
CA ALA A 301 -0.44 6.66 6.89
C ALA A 301 0.57 6.99 5.79
N ARG A 302 1.21 8.17 5.85
CA ARG A 302 2.25 8.55 4.88
C ARG A 302 3.37 7.54 4.72
N PHE A 303 3.65 6.73 5.76
CA PHE A 303 4.60 5.62 5.68
C PHE A 303 3.90 4.26 5.57
N ASN A 304 2.83 4.03 6.35
CA ASN A 304 2.20 2.72 6.45
C ASN A 304 1.56 2.22 5.15
N HIS A 305 1.12 3.09 4.24
CA HIS A 305 0.55 2.64 2.96
C HIS A 305 1.58 1.90 2.10
N LEU A 306 2.87 2.26 2.21
CA LEU A 306 3.97 1.58 1.52
C LEU A 306 4.22 0.20 2.13
N LEU A 307 4.16 0.09 3.46
CA LEU A 307 4.23 -1.20 4.15
C LEU A 307 3.03 -2.08 3.77
N ALA A 308 1.83 -1.52 3.70
CA ALA A 308 0.65 -2.23 3.24
C ALA A 308 0.80 -2.79 1.82
N GLU A 309 1.31 -1.99 0.89
CA GLU A 309 1.59 -2.45 -0.49
C GLU A 309 2.61 -3.59 -0.51
N ALA A 310 3.69 -3.47 0.28
CA ALA A 310 4.72 -4.51 0.38
C ALA A 310 4.18 -5.84 0.96
N LEU A 311 3.35 -5.76 2.00
CA LEU A 311 2.72 -6.93 2.61
C LEU A 311 1.70 -7.59 1.68
N ILE A 312 0.93 -6.80 0.93
CA ILE A 312 0.04 -7.32 -0.11
C ILE A 312 0.84 -8.05 -1.19
N GLN A 313 1.92 -7.46 -1.72
CA GLN A 313 2.77 -8.13 -2.71
C GLN A 313 3.44 -9.40 -2.15
N THR A 314 3.76 -9.42 -0.85
CA THR A 314 4.28 -10.62 -0.17
C THR A 314 3.21 -11.70 -0.08
N TYR A 315 1.95 -11.33 0.22
CA TYR A 315 0.82 -12.24 0.14
C TYR A 315 0.65 -12.81 -1.27
N GLU A 316 0.72 -11.99 -2.31
CA GLU A 316 0.62 -12.47 -3.71
C GLU A 316 1.72 -13.47 -4.07
N ALA A 317 2.94 -13.26 -3.55
CA ALA A 317 4.08 -14.14 -3.81
C ALA A 317 4.04 -15.46 -3.01
N THR A 318 3.42 -15.45 -1.83
CA THR A 318 3.52 -16.58 -0.87
C THR A 318 2.19 -17.27 -0.58
N SER A 319 1.06 -16.64 -0.89
CA SER A 319 -0.28 -16.99 -0.42
C SER A 319 -0.42 -17.07 1.11
N ASP A 320 0.53 -16.52 1.88
CA ASP A 320 0.46 -16.48 3.34
C ASP A 320 -0.50 -15.36 3.80
N ILE A 321 -1.72 -15.76 4.16
CA ILE A 321 -2.84 -14.85 4.44
C ILE A 321 -2.56 -13.87 5.58
N LYS A 322 -1.58 -14.15 6.45
CA LYS A 322 -1.25 -13.27 7.58
C LYS A 322 -0.88 -11.85 7.13
N TYR A 323 -0.24 -11.71 5.97
CA TYR A 323 0.17 -10.41 5.45
C TYR A 323 -1.03 -9.57 4.99
N LEU A 324 -1.92 -10.16 4.20
CA LEU A 324 -3.17 -9.50 3.79
C LEU A 324 -4.06 -9.17 5.00
N ASN A 325 -4.11 -10.07 5.99
CA ASN A 325 -4.82 -9.83 7.25
C ASN A 325 -4.24 -8.67 8.05
N ALA A 326 -2.92 -8.52 8.13
CA ALA A 326 -2.29 -7.38 8.79
C ALA A 326 -2.73 -6.06 8.14
N VAL A 327 -2.76 -6.00 6.81
CA VAL A 327 -3.18 -4.80 6.06
C VAL A 327 -4.67 -4.49 6.25
N ARG A 328 -5.53 -5.51 6.21
CA ARG A 328 -6.98 -5.35 6.45
C ARG A 328 -7.26 -4.80 7.84
N ARG A 329 -6.62 -5.37 8.86
CA ARG A 329 -6.75 -4.90 10.24
C ARG A 329 -6.29 -3.46 10.40
N HIS A 330 -5.22 -3.07 9.71
CA HIS A 330 -4.76 -1.68 9.70
C HIS A 330 -5.76 -0.72 9.03
N ALA A 331 -6.32 -1.11 7.88
CA ALA A 331 -7.36 -0.33 7.22
C ALA A 331 -8.62 -0.18 8.08
N ASP A 332 -9.05 -1.26 8.75
CA ASP A 332 -10.21 -1.25 9.64
C ASP A 332 -9.95 -0.43 10.92
N PHE A 333 -8.71 -0.38 11.40
CA PHE A 333 -8.31 0.53 12.47
C PHE A 333 -8.44 1.99 12.02
N GLY A 334 -7.89 2.29 10.83
CA GLY A 334 -7.99 3.61 10.20
C GLY A 334 -9.43 4.11 10.13
N ASP A 335 -10.29 3.29 9.54
CA ASP A 335 -11.70 3.63 9.32
C ASP A 335 -12.47 3.86 10.64
N ARG A 336 -12.18 3.06 11.68
CA ARG A 336 -12.88 3.14 12.97
C ARG A 336 -12.40 4.26 13.87
N TYR A 337 -11.10 4.55 13.89
CA TYR A 337 -10.46 5.39 14.92
C TYR A 337 -9.71 6.60 14.37
N VAL A 338 -9.49 6.68 13.06
CA VAL A 338 -8.67 7.73 12.42
C VAL A 338 -9.45 8.56 11.40
N ARG A 339 -10.52 8.01 10.82
CA ARG A 339 -11.43 8.75 9.94
C ARG A 339 -12.18 9.83 10.73
N ASP A 340 -12.12 11.07 10.26
CA ASP A 340 -12.99 12.14 10.76
C ASP A 340 -14.38 11.96 10.16
N VAL A 341 -15.35 11.59 10.98
CA VAL A 341 -16.72 11.33 10.53
C VAL A 341 -17.42 12.58 9.96
N ARG A 342 -16.93 13.79 10.24
CA ARG A 342 -17.52 15.05 9.77
C ARG A 342 -17.13 15.36 8.32
N THR A 343 -15.87 15.12 7.98
CA THR A 343 -15.32 15.44 6.64
C THR A 343 -15.10 14.19 5.79
N GLY A 344 -14.97 13.01 6.39
CA GLY A 344 -14.59 11.77 5.72
C GLY A 344 -13.08 11.66 5.43
N THR A 345 -12.29 12.68 5.76
CA THR A 345 -10.81 12.66 5.67
C THR A 345 -10.18 12.05 6.91
N TYR A 346 -8.85 11.89 6.95
CA TYR A 346 -8.16 11.19 8.04
C TYR A 346 -7.25 12.12 8.84
N PHE A 347 -7.15 11.89 10.15
CA PHE A 347 -6.17 12.56 11.03
C PHE A 347 -4.73 12.06 10.75
N ASN A 348 -3.72 12.83 11.13
CA ASN A 348 -2.31 12.55 10.78
C ASN A 348 -1.71 11.43 11.67
N ASN A 349 -2.18 11.43 12.90
CA ASN A 349 -2.08 10.44 13.96
C ASN A 349 -2.14 8.89 13.92
N TRP A 350 -1.90 8.09 12.90
CA TRP A 350 -2.50 6.72 12.76
C TRP A 350 -2.30 5.64 13.86
N ASN A 351 -1.59 5.90 14.95
CA ASN A 351 -1.36 4.97 16.06
C ASN A 351 -2.09 5.33 17.38
N THR A 352 -3.02 6.30 17.38
CA THR A 352 -3.84 6.64 18.57
C THR A 352 -5.35 6.52 18.32
N GLU A 353 -6.09 6.14 19.36
CA GLU A 353 -7.56 6.02 19.34
C GLU A 353 -8.27 7.36 19.59
N THR A 354 -7.58 8.36 20.12
CA THR A 354 -8.15 9.68 20.46
C THR A 354 -7.58 10.80 19.59
N ARG A 355 -8.47 11.68 19.12
CA ARG A 355 -8.17 12.75 18.15
C ARG A 355 -8.63 14.11 18.64
N LYS A 356 -7.84 15.13 18.37
CA LYS A 356 -8.24 16.50 18.64
C LYS A 356 -9.16 16.99 17.51
N PRO A 357 -10.36 17.53 17.80
CA PRO A 357 -11.30 17.97 16.76
C PRO A 357 -10.78 19.11 15.86
N ASP A 358 -9.74 19.83 16.29
CA ASP A 358 -9.09 20.98 15.64
C ASP A 358 -7.74 20.62 14.98
N GLU A 359 -7.35 19.34 14.96
CA GLU A 359 -6.12 18.90 14.29
C GLU A 359 -6.16 19.23 12.79
N HIS A 360 -5.13 19.93 12.31
CA HIS A 360 -4.93 20.21 10.89
C HIS A 360 -4.88 18.90 10.09
N LYS A 361 -5.50 18.90 8.91
CA LYS A 361 -5.52 17.75 8.02
C LYS A 361 -4.52 17.96 6.91
N SER A 362 -3.58 17.04 6.73
CA SER A 362 -2.68 17.07 5.57
C SER A 362 -3.23 16.20 4.43
N LEU A 363 -2.97 16.62 3.20
CA LEU A 363 -3.33 15.84 2.02
C LEU A 363 -2.60 14.51 2.05
N ILE A 364 -1.28 14.48 2.30
CA ILE A 364 -0.49 13.25 2.26
C ILE A 364 -1.05 12.14 3.18
N GLU A 365 -1.57 12.46 4.35
CA GLU A 365 -2.15 11.46 5.27
C GLU A 365 -3.48 10.91 4.73
N SER A 366 -4.35 11.79 4.22
CA SER A 366 -5.61 11.37 3.60
C SER A 366 -5.40 10.62 2.28
N ALA A 367 -4.46 11.06 1.45
CA ALA A 367 -4.08 10.40 0.20
C ALA A 367 -3.48 9.02 0.49
N SER A 368 -2.62 8.89 1.49
CA SER A 368 -2.05 7.60 1.87
C SER A 368 -3.10 6.61 2.38
N ALA A 369 -4.09 7.10 3.12
CA ALA A 369 -5.25 6.32 3.53
C ALA A 369 -6.09 5.87 2.32
N ALA A 370 -6.30 6.76 1.35
CA ALA A 370 -6.98 6.41 0.10
C ALA A 370 -6.20 5.37 -0.68
N ARG A 371 -4.87 5.50 -0.75
CA ARG A 371 -3.99 4.53 -1.40
C ARG A 371 -4.11 3.15 -0.75
N LEU A 372 -4.08 3.08 0.58
CA LEU A 372 -4.32 1.84 1.34
C LEU A 372 -5.66 1.18 0.96
N LEU A 373 -6.75 1.96 0.90
CA LEU A 373 -8.07 1.44 0.54
C LEU A 373 -8.12 0.97 -0.92
N TRP A 374 -7.53 1.72 -1.86
CA TRP A 374 -7.44 1.33 -3.27
C TRP A 374 -6.63 0.04 -3.47
N LEU A 375 -5.55 -0.15 -2.71
CA LEU A 375 -4.77 -1.40 -2.71
C LEU A 375 -5.59 -2.62 -2.27
N LEU A 376 -6.60 -2.42 -1.41
CA LEU A 376 -7.46 -3.50 -0.91
C LEU A 376 -8.66 -3.82 -1.83
N VAL A 377 -8.99 -2.97 -2.81
CA VAL A 377 -10.14 -3.17 -3.72
C VAL A 377 -10.14 -4.55 -4.43
N PRO A 378 -9.00 -5.12 -4.86
CA PRO A 378 -8.98 -6.46 -5.46
C PRO A 378 -9.31 -7.61 -4.51
N TYR A 379 -9.26 -7.39 -3.18
CA TYR A 379 -9.30 -8.46 -2.20
C TYR A 379 -10.58 -8.41 -1.36
N SER A 380 -11.46 -9.39 -1.56
CA SER A 380 -12.75 -9.44 -0.88
C SER A 380 -12.66 -9.54 0.63
N ASP A 381 -13.43 -8.72 1.33
CA ASP A 381 -13.57 -8.78 2.79
C ASP A 381 -14.30 -10.04 3.28
N VAL A 382 -14.39 -10.23 4.60
CA VAL A 382 -15.04 -11.41 5.21
C VAL A 382 -16.49 -11.59 4.72
N GLU A 383 -17.24 -10.50 4.63
CA GLU A 383 -18.66 -10.55 4.26
C GLU A 383 -18.82 -10.77 2.76
N GLU A 384 -17.99 -10.14 1.92
CA GLU A 384 -17.94 -10.43 0.49
C GLU A 384 -17.58 -11.89 0.20
N LEU A 385 -16.62 -12.45 0.96
CA LEU A 385 -16.27 -13.87 0.88
C LEU A 385 -17.45 -14.75 1.31
N ARG A 386 -18.18 -14.37 2.36
CA ARG A 386 -19.38 -15.08 2.81
C ARG A 386 -20.49 -15.06 1.75
N ILE A 387 -20.77 -13.90 1.16
CA ILE A 387 -21.75 -13.74 0.06
C ILE A 387 -21.35 -14.59 -1.15
N LYS A 388 -20.07 -14.59 -1.54
CA LYS A 388 -19.57 -15.48 -2.62
C LYS A 388 -19.76 -16.96 -2.28
N GLY A 389 -19.61 -17.34 -1.02
CA GLY A 389 -19.90 -18.68 -0.52
C GLY A 389 -21.38 -19.03 -0.64
N ASP A 390 -22.27 -18.13 -0.20
CA ASP A 390 -23.72 -18.30 -0.28
C ASP A 390 -24.19 -18.44 -1.74
N ASP A 391 -23.71 -17.58 -2.63
CA ASP A 391 -24.02 -17.61 -4.07
C ASP A 391 -23.57 -18.92 -4.73
N ALA A 392 -22.36 -19.40 -4.40
CA ALA A 392 -21.85 -20.67 -4.89
C ALA A 392 -22.69 -21.86 -4.37
N MET A 393 -23.15 -21.81 -3.11
CA MET A 393 -24.08 -22.83 -2.59
C MET A 393 -25.41 -22.83 -3.33
N GLN A 394 -25.98 -21.65 -3.62
CA GLN A 394 -27.23 -21.53 -4.37
C GLN A 394 -27.11 -22.08 -5.80
N LYS A 395 -25.93 -21.97 -6.41
CA LYS A 395 -25.62 -22.54 -7.74
C LYS A 395 -25.28 -24.04 -7.70
N GLY A 396 -25.27 -24.68 -6.54
CA GLY A 396 -24.90 -26.09 -6.37
C GLY A 396 -23.39 -26.36 -6.43
N GLU A 397 -22.56 -25.32 -6.33
CA GLU A 397 -21.10 -25.39 -6.43
C GLU A 397 -20.43 -25.59 -5.05
N SER A 398 -20.79 -26.67 -4.34
CA SER A 398 -20.42 -26.84 -2.93
C SER A 398 -18.90 -26.78 -2.64
N ARG A 399 -18.05 -27.24 -3.56
CA ARG A 399 -16.58 -27.14 -3.39
C ARG A 399 -16.07 -25.70 -3.47
N VAL A 400 -16.66 -24.90 -4.36
CA VAL A 400 -16.32 -23.47 -4.53
C VAL A 400 -16.77 -22.70 -3.28
N ALA A 401 -17.98 -22.98 -2.80
CA ALA A 401 -18.51 -22.38 -1.58
C ALA A 401 -17.63 -22.64 -0.35
N VAL A 402 -17.20 -23.90 -0.13
CA VAL A 402 -16.29 -24.26 0.96
C VAL A 402 -14.98 -23.48 0.87
N GLY A 403 -14.44 -23.29 -0.34
CA GLY A 403 -13.25 -22.46 -0.56
C GLY A 403 -13.44 -21.02 -0.10
N TRP A 404 -14.59 -20.40 -0.40
CA TRP A 404 -14.90 -19.04 0.04
C TRP A 404 -15.12 -18.94 1.54
N TYR A 405 -15.86 -19.87 2.15
CA TYR A 405 -16.05 -19.89 3.60
C TYR A 405 -14.75 -20.11 4.36
N GLN A 406 -13.84 -20.96 3.85
CA GLN A 406 -12.53 -21.14 4.47
C GLN A 406 -11.70 -19.85 4.42
N GLN A 407 -11.73 -19.12 3.31
CA GLN A 407 -11.07 -17.82 3.21
C GLN A 407 -11.70 -16.79 4.17
N ALA A 408 -13.02 -16.79 4.31
CA ALA A 408 -13.73 -15.92 5.26
C ALA A 408 -13.31 -16.22 6.71
N MET A 409 -13.27 -17.50 7.11
CA MET A 409 -12.84 -17.92 8.45
C MET A 409 -11.37 -17.58 8.74
N ASN A 410 -10.51 -17.66 7.73
CA ASN A 410 -9.09 -17.32 7.86
C ASN A 410 -8.85 -15.79 7.87
N SER A 411 -9.84 -14.99 7.48
CA SER A 411 -9.70 -13.54 7.39
C SER A 411 -10.07 -12.88 8.71
N THR A 412 -9.20 -12.00 9.19
CA THR A 412 -9.44 -11.21 10.42
C THR A 412 -10.00 -9.82 10.13
N ALA A 413 -10.43 -9.54 8.89
CA ALA A 413 -11.04 -8.26 8.53
C ALA A 413 -12.34 -8.05 9.33
N GLY A 414 -12.52 -6.85 9.86
CA GLY A 414 -13.69 -6.50 10.67
C GLY A 414 -13.69 -7.09 12.08
N ALA A 415 -12.64 -7.80 12.51
CA ALA A 415 -12.51 -8.24 13.90
C ALA A 415 -12.50 -7.01 14.83
N ALA A 416 -13.25 -7.06 15.93
CA ALA A 416 -13.18 -6.04 16.97
C ALA A 416 -11.78 -6.08 17.59
N ALA A 417 -11.18 -4.91 17.80
CA ALA A 417 -9.96 -4.83 18.59
C ALA A 417 -10.24 -5.41 19.98
N THR A 418 -9.39 -6.31 20.45
CA THR A 418 -9.53 -6.85 21.80
C THR A 418 -9.23 -5.70 22.77
N LYS A 419 -10.24 -5.18 23.46
CA LYS A 419 -10.04 -4.13 24.47
C LYS A 419 -9.13 -4.69 25.57
N ILE A 420 -7.97 -4.07 25.77
CA ILE A 420 -7.21 -4.22 27.00
C ILE A 420 -7.45 -2.98 27.85
N LYS A 421 -7.83 -3.20 29.12
CA LYS A 421 -7.68 -2.18 30.15
C LYS A 421 -6.18 -1.90 30.25
N ARG A 422 -5.76 -0.71 29.80
CA ARG A 422 -4.43 -0.22 30.14
C ARG A 422 -4.41 -0.04 31.66
N ASP A 423 -3.68 -0.90 32.36
CA ASP A 423 -3.33 -0.72 33.77
C ASP A 423 -2.36 0.46 33.93
#